data_AF-A0A8K0UNQ7-F1
#
_entry.id   AF-A0A8K0UNQ7-F1
#
_cell.length_a   1.000
_cell.length_b   1.000
_cell.length_c   1.000
_cell.angle_alpha   90.00
_cell.angle_beta   90.00
_cell.angle_gamma   90.00
#
_symmetry.space_group_name_H-M   'P 1'
#
loop_
_entity.id
_entity.type
_entity.pdbx_description
1 polymer ?
#
loop_
_entity_poly.entity_id
_entity_poly.type
_entity_poly.pdbx_seq_one_letter_code
_entity_poly.pdbx_strand_id
1 'polypeptide(L)'
;MSHVAAHLLCLPKDQVIAVNATSPVDEVVSAIGGISTRWPSLGSVIVDINKDNGDPAYYHSWIPVDLVGPLDVSPYIKPGKNTARFIQLADLSEFVFVLHATKPSDEVVAQLAERAEQTRKIKEYARKAYPGSTS
;
A
#
# COMPACT_ATOMS: atom_id res chain seq x y z
N MET A 1 15.30 9.90 0.72
CA MET A 1 14.58 8.74 0.15
C MET A 1 13.39 9.28 -0.59
N SER A 2 13.13 8.85 -1.83
CA SER A 2 11.86 9.15 -2.49
C SER A 2 10.79 8.39 -1.73
N HIS A 3 9.98 9.10 -0.94
CA HIS A 3 8.79 8.51 -0.35
C HIS A 3 7.81 8.30 -1.50
N VAL A 4 7.26 7.10 -1.63
CA VAL A 4 6.20 6.78 -2.60
C VAL A 4 4.94 6.55 -1.79
N ALA A 5 3.84 7.20 -2.16
CA ALA A 5 2.53 6.86 -1.65
C ALA A 5 1.99 5.73 -2.53
N ALA A 6 1.70 4.59 -1.94
CA ALA A 6 1.25 3.40 -2.65
C ALA A 6 -0.07 2.91 -2.04
N HIS A 7 -1.08 2.79 -2.90
CA HIS A 7 -2.38 2.27 -2.52
C HIS A 7 -2.70 1.04 -3.36
N LEU A 8 -3.32 0.05 -2.74
CA LEU A 8 -3.91 -1.07 -3.45
C LEU A 8 -5.40 -0.81 -3.65
N LEU A 9 -5.81 -0.81 -4.92
CA LEU A 9 -7.18 -0.59 -5.35
C LEU A 9 -7.78 -1.91 -5.83
N CYS A 10 -9.09 -2.06 -5.65
CA CYS A 10 -9.90 -3.09 -6.28
C CYS A 10 -10.96 -2.39 -7.12
N LEU A 11 -10.85 -2.48 -8.45
CA LEU A 11 -11.64 -1.67 -9.36
C LEU A 11 -12.56 -2.55 -10.22
N PRO A 12 -13.77 -2.07 -10.56
CA PRO A 12 -14.61 -2.73 -11.55
C PRO A 12 -13.88 -2.84 -12.90
N LYS A 13 -13.82 -4.06 -13.45
CA LYS A 13 -13.06 -4.36 -14.67
C LYS A 13 -13.53 -3.57 -15.89
N ASP A 14 -14.83 -3.38 -16.03
CA ASP A 14 -15.44 -2.59 -17.10
C ASP A 14 -14.95 -1.13 -17.09
N GLN A 15 -14.85 -0.50 -15.92
CA GLN A 15 -14.36 0.87 -15.78
C GLN A 15 -12.86 0.97 -16.08
N VAL A 16 -12.06 0.00 -15.64
CA VAL A 16 -10.63 -0.04 -15.97
C VAL A 16 -10.41 -0.22 -17.47
N ILE A 17 -11.19 -1.09 -18.12
CA ILE A 17 -11.14 -1.28 -19.58
C ILE A 17 -11.52 0.02 -20.30
N ALA A 18 -12.57 0.71 -19.84
CA ALA A 18 -12.99 1.98 -20.42
C ALA A 18 -11.88 3.04 -20.34
N VAL A 19 -11.29 3.24 -19.15
CA VAL A 19 -10.17 4.18 -18.97
C VAL A 19 -8.98 3.80 -19.85
N ASN A 20 -8.60 2.53 -19.89
CA ASN A 20 -7.48 2.09 -20.70
C ASN A 20 -7.72 2.23 -22.22
N ALA A 21 -8.99 2.23 -22.66
CA ALA A 21 -9.35 2.41 -24.06
C ALA A 21 -9.42 3.89 -24.49
N THR A 22 -9.77 4.80 -23.58
CA THR A 22 -10.07 6.20 -23.92
C THR A 22 -9.05 7.21 -23.43
N SER A 23 -8.32 6.91 -22.37
CA SER A 23 -7.42 7.89 -21.75
C SER A 23 -6.05 7.95 -22.44
N PRO A 24 -5.50 9.16 -22.65
CA PRO A 24 -4.10 9.35 -23.01
C PRO A 24 -3.18 8.68 -21.99
N VAL A 25 -2.03 8.16 -22.45
CA VAL A 25 -1.09 7.38 -21.62
C VAL A 25 -0.62 8.15 -20.37
N ASP A 26 -0.43 9.45 -20.49
CA ASP A 26 -0.02 10.35 -19.40
C ASP A 26 -1.15 10.65 -18.39
N GLU A 27 -2.41 10.42 -18.77
CA GLU A 27 -3.58 10.63 -17.91
C GLU A 27 -4.12 9.35 -17.27
N VAL A 28 -3.79 8.17 -17.80
CA VAL A 28 -4.30 6.87 -17.32
C VAL A 28 -4.11 6.70 -15.81
N VAL A 29 -2.96 7.09 -15.26
CA VAL A 29 -2.67 6.94 -13.81
C VAL A 29 -3.63 7.77 -12.96
N SER A 30 -3.94 9.00 -13.39
CA SER A 30 -4.88 9.88 -12.72
C SER A 30 -6.31 9.36 -12.85
N ALA A 31 -6.70 8.97 -14.07
CA ALA A 31 -8.02 8.45 -14.36
C ALA A 31 -8.32 7.15 -13.58
N ILE A 32 -7.38 6.20 -13.52
CA ILE A 32 -7.50 4.98 -12.72
C ILE A 32 -7.60 5.31 -11.22
N GLY A 33 -6.81 6.27 -10.73
CA GLY A 33 -6.86 6.71 -9.33
C GLY A 33 -8.19 7.36 -8.93
N GLY A 34 -8.93 7.91 -9.90
CA GLY A 34 -10.27 8.49 -9.69
C GLY A 34 -11.41 7.46 -9.65
N ILE A 35 -11.17 6.20 -10.02
CA ILE A 35 -12.19 5.16 -9.96
C ILE A 35 -12.42 4.78 -8.49
N SER A 36 -13.69 4.77 -8.07
CA SER A 36 -14.06 4.34 -6.72
C SER A 36 -13.70 2.88 -6.52
N THR A 37 -12.89 2.61 -5.49
CA THR A 37 -12.54 1.24 -5.10
C THR A 37 -13.76 0.49 -4.61
N ARG A 38 -13.98 -0.70 -5.16
CA ARG A 38 -15.06 -1.63 -4.81
C ARG A 38 -14.47 -3.01 -4.61
N TRP A 39 -14.44 -3.45 -3.36
CA TRP A 39 -14.05 -4.81 -3.03
C TRP A 39 -15.16 -5.82 -3.36
N PRO A 40 -14.79 -7.08 -3.63
CA PRO A 40 -15.74 -8.18 -3.78
C PRO A 40 -16.55 -8.41 -2.49
N SER A 41 -17.56 -9.27 -2.56
CA SER A 41 -18.33 -9.66 -1.37
C SER A 41 -17.43 -10.17 -0.23
N LEU A 42 -17.87 -9.93 1.01
CA LEU A 42 -17.16 -10.34 2.20
C LEU A 42 -16.82 -11.84 2.14
N GLY A 43 -15.56 -12.18 2.40
CA GLY A 43 -15.06 -13.55 2.39
C GLY A 43 -14.52 -14.04 1.05
N SER A 44 -14.52 -13.20 0.01
CA SER A 44 -14.10 -13.59 -1.36
C SER A 44 -12.61 -13.45 -1.65
N VAL A 45 -11.89 -12.61 -0.89
CA VAL A 45 -10.46 -12.38 -1.11
C VAL A 45 -9.75 -12.03 0.19
N ILE A 46 -8.50 -12.48 0.33
CA ILE A 46 -7.54 -12.03 1.35
C ILE A 46 -6.33 -11.44 0.63
N VAL A 47 -5.79 -10.35 1.14
CA VAL A 47 -4.62 -9.68 0.58
C VAL A 47 -3.47 -9.76 1.57
N ASP A 48 -2.33 -10.30 1.13
CA ASP A 48 -1.07 -10.27 1.87
C ASP A 48 -0.04 -9.42 1.13
N ILE A 49 0.71 -8.59 1.87
CA ILE A 49 1.92 -7.92 1.38
C ILE A 49 3.13 -8.48 2.14
N ASN A 50 4.17 -8.90 1.41
CA ASN A 50 5.48 -9.31 1.93
C ASN A 50 5.48 -10.47 2.94
N LYS A 51 4.44 -11.31 2.98
CA LYS A 51 4.34 -12.45 3.92
C LYS A 51 5.54 -13.39 3.89
N ASP A 52 6.02 -13.71 2.69
CA ASP A 52 7.07 -14.72 2.50
C ASP A 52 8.49 -14.12 2.62
N ASN A 53 8.61 -12.81 2.90
CA ASN A 53 9.87 -12.08 2.86
C ASN A 53 10.62 -12.01 4.20
N GLY A 54 10.12 -12.67 5.25
CA GLY A 54 10.81 -12.88 6.53
C GLY A 54 10.98 -11.65 7.44
N ASP A 55 10.71 -10.44 6.95
CA ASP A 55 10.74 -9.20 7.74
C ASP A 55 9.32 -8.79 8.17
N PRO A 56 8.94 -9.03 9.44
CA PRO A 56 7.60 -8.72 9.92
C PRO A 56 7.32 -7.20 9.95
N ALA A 57 8.34 -6.34 9.87
CA ALA A 57 8.12 -4.89 9.86
C ALA A 57 7.45 -4.39 8.57
N TYR A 58 7.56 -5.15 7.48
CA TYR A 58 7.00 -4.81 6.17
C TYR A 58 5.89 -5.76 5.74
N TYR A 59 5.46 -6.66 6.63
CA TYR A 59 4.37 -7.60 6.37
C TYR A 59 3.04 -7.04 6.86
N HIS A 60 2.01 -7.20 6.03
CA HIS A 60 0.64 -6.98 6.47
C HIS A 60 -0.32 -7.91 5.74
N SER A 61 -1.44 -8.22 6.40
CA SER A 61 -2.52 -9.02 5.84
C SER A 61 -3.83 -8.30 6.12
N TRP A 62 -4.59 -8.04 5.07
CA TRP A 62 -5.95 -7.53 5.18
C TRP A 62 -6.91 -8.69 5.07
N ILE A 63 -7.69 -8.91 6.11
CA ILE A 63 -8.79 -9.87 6.11
C ILE A 63 -10.04 -9.22 5.51
N PRO A 64 -11.06 -9.99 5.09
CA PRO A 64 -12.16 -9.43 4.30
C PRO A 64 -12.90 -8.26 4.93
N VAL A 65 -12.94 -8.18 6.27
CA VAL A 65 -13.59 -7.06 7.00
C VAL A 65 -12.77 -5.76 6.94
N ASP A 66 -11.48 -5.84 6.65
CA ASP A 66 -10.59 -4.67 6.54
C ASP A 66 -10.64 -4.04 5.13
N LEU A 67 -11.25 -4.74 4.17
CA LEU A 67 -11.28 -4.37 2.75
C LEU A 67 -12.32 -3.28 2.48
N VAL A 68 -11.99 -2.06 2.94
CA VAL A 68 -12.84 -0.87 2.79
C VAL A 68 -12.04 0.24 2.11
N GLY A 69 -12.50 0.66 0.92
CA GLY A 69 -11.82 1.70 0.14
C GLY A 69 -10.41 1.30 -0.32
N PRO A 70 -9.61 2.26 -0.81
CA PRO A 70 -8.19 2.05 -1.12
C PRO A 70 -7.39 1.60 0.11
N LEU A 71 -6.58 0.55 -0.02
CA LEU A 71 -5.70 0.11 1.07
C LEU A 71 -4.36 0.84 0.98
N ASP A 72 -3.96 1.55 2.02
CA ASP A 72 -2.61 2.13 2.10
C ASP A 72 -1.58 1.02 2.34
N VAL A 73 -0.74 0.77 1.32
CA VAL A 73 0.34 -0.21 1.40
C VAL A 73 1.70 0.44 1.60
N SER A 74 1.78 1.78 1.60
CA SER A 74 3.03 2.55 1.70
C SER A 74 3.92 2.14 2.88
N PRO A 75 3.39 1.91 4.10
CA PRO A 75 4.21 1.50 5.26
C PRO A 75 4.89 0.15 5.08
N TYR A 76 4.35 -0.69 4.19
CA TYR A 76 4.78 -2.07 3.99
C TYR A 76 5.65 -2.22 2.74
N ILE A 77 5.88 -1.16 1.96
CA ILE A 77 6.80 -1.19 0.83
C ILE A 77 8.25 -1.07 1.34
N LYS A 78 9.11 -2.02 0.95
CA LYS A 78 10.54 -2.01 1.25
C LYS A 78 11.40 -1.81 -0.01
N PRO A 79 12.67 -1.37 0.14
CA PRO A 79 13.62 -1.37 -0.97
C PRO A 79 13.80 -2.78 -1.57
N GLY A 80 13.85 -2.85 -2.90
CA GLY A 80 14.04 -4.10 -3.64
C GLY A 80 12.74 -4.85 -3.88
N LYS A 81 12.75 -6.16 -3.65
CA LYS A 81 11.63 -7.04 -3.99
C LYS A 81 10.50 -6.94 -2.97
N ASN A 82 9.31 -6.58 -3.46
CA ASN A 82 8.05 -6.66 -2.71
C ASN A 82 7.19 -7.78 -3.31
N THR A 83 6.35 -8.40 -2.50
CA THR A 83 5.38 -9.40 -2.96
C THR A 83 3.99 -9.02 -2.50
N ALA A 84 3.02 -9.09 -3.42
CA ALA A 84 1.60 -8.98 -3.11
C ALA A 84 0.94 -10.31 -3.47
N ARG A 85 0.13 -10.86 -2.57
CA ARG A 85 -0.59 -12.11 -2.78
C ARG A 85 -2.07 -11.88 -2.56
N PHE A 86 -2.85 -12.26 -3.57
CA PHE A 86 -4.31 -12.23 -3.56
C PHE A 86 -4.78 -13.68 -3.45
N ILE A 87 -5.36 -14.03 -2.31
CA ILE A 87 -5.90 -15.37 -2.07
C ILE A 87 -7.37 -15.31 -2.47
N GLN A 88 -7.66 -15.87 -3.64
CA GLN A 88 -9.01 -15.91 -4.20
C GLN A 88 -9.82 -17.04 -3.55
N LEU A 89 -10.97 -16.70 -2.99
CA LEU A 89 -11.89 -17.63 -2.32
C LEU A 89 -13.25 -17.74 -3.05
N ALA A 90 -13.53 -16.84 -3.98
CA ALA A 90 -14.72 -16.84 -4.85
C ALA A 90 -14.37 -16.35 -6.26
N ASP A 91 -15.32 -16.26 -7.18
CA ASP A 91 -15.06 -15.64 -8.49
C ASP A 91 -14.75 -14.13 -8.32
N LEU A 92 -13.68 -13.68 -8.96
CA LEU A 92 -13.17 -12.31 -8.95
C LEU A 92 -13.02 -11.74 -10.37
N SER A 93 -13.58 -12.42 -11.39
CA SER A 93 -13.40 -12.11 -12.81
C SER A 93 -13.88 -10.71 -13.23
N GLU A 94 -14.77 -10.10 -12.43
CA GLU A 94 -15.30 -8.75 -12.60
C GLU A 94 -14.42 -7.64 -12.01
N PHE A 95 -13.33 -7.99 -11.33
CA PHE A 95 -12.47 -7.04 -10.62
C PHE A 95 -11.05 -7.01 -11.20
N VAL A 96 -10.41 -5.85 -11.09
CA VAL A 96 -8.99 -5.64 -11.38
C VAL A 96 -8.32 -5.07 -10.14
N PHE A 97 -7.26 -5.73 -9.68
CA PHE A 97 -6.43 -5.23 -8.58
C PHE A 97 -5.32 -4.36 -9.14
N VAL A 98 -5.21 -3.12 -8.63
CA VAL A 98 -4.25 -2.13 -9.11
C VAL A 98 -3.38 -1.65 -7.96
N LEU A 99 -2.06 -1.77 -8.10
CA LEU A 99 -1.11 -1.08 -7.25
C LEU A 99 -0.89 0.33 -7.82
N HIS A 100 -1.51 1.32 -7.19
CA HIS A 100 -1.43 2.73 -7.59
C HIS A 100 -0.33 3.42 -6.79
N ALA A 101 0.70 3.89 -7.48
CA ALA A 101 1.84 4.57 -6.87
C ALA A 101 1.88 6.03 -7.33
N THR A 102 1.91 6.95 -6.39
CA THR A 102 2.00 8.39 -6.65
C THR A 102 3.14 9.03 -5.86
N LYS A 103 3.54 10.22 -6.33
CA LYS A 103 4.37 11.10 -5.51
C LYS A 103 3.51 11.54 -4.30
N PRO A 104 3.98 11.37 -3.06
CA PRO A 104 3.29 11.91 -1.90
C PRO A 104 3.21 13.44 -2.01
N SER A 105 2.15 14.03 -1.45
CA SER A 105 2.05 15.49 -1.36
C SER A 105 3.17 16.06 -0.49
N ASP A 106 3.53 17.32 -0.71
CA ASP A 106 4.57 17.99 0.07
C ASP A 106 4.25 18.01 1.58
N GLU A 107 2.97 18.07 1.94
CA GLU A 107 2.49 17.96 3.32
C GLU A 107 2.78 16.57 3.93
N VAL A 108 2.47 15.50 3.20
CA VAL A 108 2.79 14.13 3.64
C VAL A 108 4.30 13.94 3.76
N VAL A 109 5.08 14.50 2.84
CA VAL A 109 6.54 14.49 2.92
C VAL A 109 7.03 15.19 4.20
N ALA A 110 6.46 16.34 4.55
CA ALA A 110 6.82 17.08 5.75
C ALA A 110 6.49 16.29 7.03
N GLN A 111 5.29 15.68 7.12
CA GLN A 111 4.89 14.86 8.26
C GLN A 111 5.78 13.61 8.44
N LEU A 112 6.16 12.95 7.33
CA LEU A 112 7.07 11.81 7.36
C LEU A 112 8.47 12.22 7.83
N ALA A 113 8.95 13.39 7.43
CA ALA A 113 10.24 13.93 7.87
C ALA A 113 10.23 14.19 9.39
N GLU A 114 9.16 14.79 9.91
CA GLU A 114 8.98 15.02 11.35
C GLU A 114 8.96 13.71 12.14
N ARG A 115 8.18 12.72 11.70
CA ARG A 115 8.10 11.41 12.34
C ARG A 115 9.43 10.67 12.33
N ALA A 116 10.20 10.77 11.25
CA ALA A 116 11.54 10.21 11.16
C ALA A 116 12.52 10.87 12.14
N GLU A 117 12.44 12.20 12.28
CA GLU A 117 13.26 12.94 13.24
C GLU A 117 12.91 12.55 14.69
N GLN A 118 11.63 12.43 15.00
CA GLN A 118 11.16 12.04 16.33
C GLN A 118 11.59 10.61 16.67
N THR A 119 11.49 9.68 15.71
CA THR A 119 12.00 8.30 15.85
C THR A 119 13.51 8.29 16.10
N ARG A 120 14.28 9.14 15.39
CA ARG A 120 15.73 9.28 15.61
C ARG A 120 16.05 9.79 17.01
N LYS A 121 15.34 10.83 17.48
CA LYS A 121 15.49 11.39 18.83
C LYS A 121 15.20 10.35 19.91
N ILE A 122 14.13 9.57 19.75
CA ILE A 122 13.77 8.49 20.68
C ILE A 122 14.85 7.41 20.72
N LYS A 123 15.35 6.96 19.56
CA LYS A 123 16.45 5.98 19.49
C LYS A 123 17.73 6.50 20.15
N GLU A 124 18.06 7.78 19.95
CA GLU A 124 19.24 8.40 20.56
C GLU A 124 19.09 8.52 22.07
N TYR A 125 17.92 8.92 22.57
CA TYR A 125 17.62 8.96 23.99
C TYR A 125 17.72 7.56 24.62
N ALA A 126 17.10 6.55 23.99
CA ALA A 126 17.16 5.17 24.47
C ALA A 126 18.61 4.66 24.55
N ARG A 127 19.44 4.94 23.54
CA ARG A 127 20.88 4.59 23.55
C ARG A 127 21.64 5.26 24.69
N LYS A 128 21.34 6.52 25.00
CA LYS A 128 21.98 7.27 26.09
C LYS A 128 21.50 6.83 27.47
N ALA A 129 20.20 6.54 27.61
CA ALA A 129 19.58 6.16 28.87
C ALA A 129 19.87 4.70 29.27
N TYR A 130 20.05 3.80 28.28
CA TYR A 130 20.24 2.37 28.51
C TYR A 130 21.41 1.82 27.65
N PRO A 131 22.67 2.08 28.03
CA PRO A 131 23.85 1.72 27.22
C PRO A 131 24.14 0.22 27.08
N GLY A 132 23.32 -0.68 27.66
CA GLY A 132 23.55 -2.13 27.68
C GLY A 132 22.45 -3.01 27.06
N SER A 133 21.42 -2.46 26.42
CA SER A 133 20.23 -3.23 25.99
C SER A 133 20.19 -3.62 24.51
N THR A 134 21.32 -3.59 23.80
CA THR A 134 21.43 -4.15 22.43
C THR A 134 22.44 -5.28 22.43
N SER A 135 21.96 -6.50 22.66
CA SER A 135 22.64 -7.76 22.34
C SER A 135 21.92 -8.42 21.18
#